data_AF-A0A4P2R102-F1
#
_entry.id   AF-A0A4P2R102-F1
#
_cell.length_a   1.000
_cell.length_b   1.000
_cell.length_c   1.000
_cell.angle_alpha   90.00
_cell.angle_beta   90.00
_cell.angle_gamma   90.00
#
_symmetry.space_group_name_H-M   'P 1'
#
loop_
_entity.id
_entity.type
_entity.pdbx_description
1 polymer ?
#
loop_
_entity_poly.entity_id
_entity_poly.type
_entity_poly.pdbx_seq_one_letter_code
_entity_poly.pdbx_strand_id
1 'polypeptide(L)'
;MGFWPFGSREPANVESASQVVTTATRRETVRGKLTLYFKAPQTQSAASKAAERCAQIAGDLLRETGEQEPLLGREAELAAAIAARAPRGVPALRAIELASLHVVTDRTTQSRRNRLTPVPPLAADPLRSAGTRAPSSRPPPGGLHAGAPPPPSSRGVGQLPSPPPGLGHGSPSSIPPSSVRSPPSSGAYRLRGAGVGNGRGSSPGLIGSPPTVIAAALAPLLRDASTRLLLGCLRAHDLIIVRRVAIDPGAAEQMAALLPASEAPPGELEASRAAELSRWHAVLGSPVISQLRTESCTISAQKARMALSTASIPPGLVGELVDALCRTAFPGLALSSAHIDRYVEHDLSELAAESVARILRHPNSKQLRLALGPLLDAVQSDMDAISSLAKASLGSAP
;
A
#
# COMPACT_ATOMS: atom_id res chain seq x y z
N MET A 1 15.00 59.50 -1.05
CA MET A 1 16.08 58.81 -0.33
C MET A 1 15.46 58.01 0.81
N GLY A 2 15.09 56.76 0.56
CA GLY A 2 14.48 55.87 1.56
C GLY A 2 15.18 54.51 1.52
N PHE A 3 16.32 54.44 2.17
CA PHE A 3 17.08 53.21 2.42
C PHE A 3 16.25 52.31 3.36
N TRP A 4 15.76 51.16 2.87
CA TRP A 4 15.16 50.14 3.74
C TRP A 4 16.28 49.25 4.32
N PRO A 5 16.46 49.19 5.66
CA PRO A 5 17.47 48.38 6.30
C PRO A 5 16.84 47.04 6.72
N PHE A 6 16.52 46.18 5.77
CA PHE A 6 16.31 44.77 6.07
C PHE A 6 17.34 43.97 5.29
N GLY A 7 18.48 43.74 5.95
CA GLY A 7 19.38 42.67 5.55
C GLY A 7 18.55 41.38 5.47
N SER A 8 18.44 40.86 4.26
CA SER A 8 17.72 39.64 3.89
C SER A 8 18.33 38.42 4.58
N ARG A 9 18.07 38.26 5.88
CA ARG A 9 18.30 36.98 6.56
C ARG A 9 17.21 36.04 6.11
N GLU A 10 17.62 35.05 5.32
CA GLU A 10 16.79 33.93 4.92
C GLU A 10 16.10 33.33 6.17
N PRO A 11 14.77 33.14 6.16
CA PRO A 11 14.05 32.62 7.31
C PRO A 11 14.50 31.18 7.59
N ALA A 12 14.71 30.86 8.88
CA ALA A 12 15.02 29.51 9.30
C ALA A 12 13.72 28.72 9.53
N ASN A 13 13.21 28.09 8.49
CA ASN A 13 11.94 27.34 8.48
C ASN A 13 12.08 25.88 8.02
N VAL A 14 13.31 25.42 7.76
CA VAL A 14 13.56 24.07 7.22
C VAL A 14 13.88 23.09 8.35
N GLU A 15 12.98 22.14 8.58
CA GLU A 15 13.15 21.12 9.63
C GLU A 15 13.81 19.84 9.11
N SER A 16 13.84 19.64 7.80
CA SER A 16 14.48 18.48 7.16
C SER A 16 15.02 18.79 5.78
N ALA A 17 16.08 18.09 5.36
CA ALA A 17 16.61 18.15 4.01
C ALA A 17 16.92 16.75 3.49
N SER A 18 16.63 16.49 2.21
CA SER A 18 16.93 15.21 1.57
C SER A 18 17.86 15.39 0.38
N GLN A 19 18.80 14.45 0.22
CA GLN A 19 19.71 14.40 -0.92
C GLN A 19 19.80 12.96 -1.44
N VAL A 20 19.83 12.80 -2.77
CA VAL A 20 20.10 11.51 -3.39
C VAL A 20 21.61 11.29 -3.39
N VAL A 21 22.04 10.15 -2.87
CA VAL A 21 23.43 9.70 -2.89
C VAL A 21 23.56 8.64 -3.97
N THR A 22 24.41 8.89 -4.96
CA THR A 22 24.77 7.89 -5.98
C THR A 22 26.27 7.71 -5.91
N THR A 23 26.75 6.48 -5.79
CA THR A 23 28.18 6.20 -5.68
C THR A 23 28.53 4.91 -6.41
N ALA A 24 29.53 4.98 -7.27
CA ALA A 24 30.15 3.80 -7.86
C ALA A 24 31.04 3.13 -6.81
N THR A 25 30.72 1.89 -6.46
CA THR A 25 31.61 0.98 -5.73
C THR A 25 32.39 0.12 -6.75
N ARG A 26 33.41 -0.64 -6.33
CA ARG A 26 34.18 -1.48 -7.25
C ARG A 26 33.36 -2.55 -7.97
N ARG A 27 32.28 -3.02 -7.34
CA ARG A 27 31.42 -4.08 -7.88
C ARG A 27 30.23 -3.50 -8.63
N GLU A 28 29.63 -2.46 -8.06
CA GLU A 28 28.29 -2.01 -8.45
C GLU A 28 28.09 -0.51 -8.18
N THR A 29 27.29 0.17 -9.00
CA THR A 29 26.83 1.53 -8.68
C THR A 29 25.66 1.44 -7.72
N VAL A 30 25.73 2.12 -6.59
CA VAL A 30 24.68 2.10 -5.57
C VAL A 30 24.05 3.48 -5.47
N ARG A 31 22.71 3.51 -5.35
CA ARG A 31 21.92 4.73 -5.19
C ARG A 31 21.00 4.61 -3.99
N GLY A 32 20.93 5.67 -3.18
CA GLY A 32 20.03 5.78 -2.04
C GLY A 32 19.59 7.21 -1.81
N LYS A 33 18.63 7.40 -0.88
CA LYS A 33 18.15 8.71 -0.45
C LYS A 33 18.56 8.93 0.99
N LEU A 34 19.32 10.00 1.23
CA LEU A 34 19.70 10.46 2.55
C LEU A 34 18.74 11.57 2.99
N THR A 35 18.20 11.48 4.21
CA THR A 35 17.35 12.51 4.81
C THR A 35 17.90 12.91 6.17
N LEU A 36 18.07 14.21 6.35
CA LEU A 36 18.49 14.84 7.60
C LEU A 36 17.26 15.45 8.28
N TYR A 37 17.09 15.18 9.56
CA TYR A 37 16.09 15.83 10.41
C TYR A 37 16.82 16.71 11.42
N PHE A 38 16.58 18.02 11.40
CA PHE A 38 17.27 18.98 12.28
C PHE A 38 16.58 19.09 13.64
N LYS A 39 17.34 19.34 14.71
CA LYS A 39 16.78 19.60 16.06
C LYS A 39 16.08 20.96 16.16
N ALA A 40 16.48 21.91 15.32
CA ALA A 40 15.89 23.23 15.24
C ALA A 40 15.76 23.63 13.76
N PRO A 41 14.74 24.43 13.38
CA PRO A 41 14.59 24.93 12.02
C PRO A 41 15.87 25.62 11.52
N GLN A 42 16.26 25.34 10.28
CA GLN A 42 17.45 25.87 9.61
C GLN A 42 17.04 26.75 8.43
N THR A 43 17.96 27.59 7.96
CA THR A 43 17.79 28.26 6.66
C THR A 43 17.94 27.24 5.54
N GLN A 44 17.28 27.46 4.40
CA GLN A 44 17.39 26.57 3.24
C GLN A 44 18.85 26.40 2.81
N SER A 45 19.64 27.48 2.80
CA SER A 45 21.07 27.43 2.50
C SER A 45 21.88 26.55 3.47
N ALA A 46 21.60 26.60 4.78
CA ALA A 46 22.28 25.78 5.78
C ALA A 46 21.87 24.31 5.67
N ALA A 47 20.58 24.06 5.44
CA ALA A 47 20.01 22.72 5.29
C ALA A 47 20.56 22.01 4.03
N SER A 48 20.61 22.69 2.89
CA SER A 48 21.19 22.15 1.65
C SER A 48 22.69 21.86 1.80
N LYS A 49 23.47 22.79 2.37
CA LYS A 49 24.91 22.57 2.65
C LYS A 49 25.15 21.41 3.63
N ALA A 50 24.24 21.17 4.56
CA ALA A 50 24.30 20.03 5.46
C ALA A 50 24.02 18.72 4.71
N ALA A 51 22.98 18.70 3.87
CA ALA A 51 22.60 17.53 3.07
C ALA A 51 23.69 17.13 2.07
N GLU A 52 24.30 18.10 1.37
CA GLU A 52 25.42 17.87 0.45
C GLU A 52 26.64 17.27 1.17
N ARG A 53 27.02 17.83 2.33
CA ARG A 53 28.16 17.32 3.10
C ARG A 53 27.92 15.90 3.62
N CYS A 54 26.72 15.63 4.14
CA CYS A 54 26.38 14.29 4.60
C CYS A 54 26.26 13.30 3.44
N ALA A 55 25.82 13.74 2.26
CA ALA A 55 25.80 12.92 1.05
C ALA A 55 27.21 12.54 0.56
N GLN A 56 28.18 13.47 0.67
CA GLN A 56 29.57 13.17 0.37
C GLN A 56 30.14 12.09 1.30
N ILE A 57 29.92 12.24 2.62
CA ILE A 57 30.35 11.24 3.62
C ILE A 57 29.68 9.89 3.39
N ALA A 58 28.38 9.90 3.06
CA ALA A 58 27.66 8.69 2.71
C ALA A 58 28.28 8.00 1.50
N GLY A 59 28.66 8.75 0.45
CA GLY A 59 29.34 8.18 -0.71
C GLY A 59 30.69 7.55 -0.36
N ASP A 60 31.50 8.22 0.46
CA ASP A 60 32.80 7.68 0.87
C ASP A 60 32.66 6.42 1.73
N LEU A 61 31.71 6.40 2.67
CA LEU A 61 31.36 5.23 3.48
C LEU A 61 30.85 4.05 2.64
N LEU A 62 30.00 4.31 1.65
CA LEU A 62 29.48 3.27 0.74
C LEU A 62 30.62 2.67 -0.09
N ARG A 63 31.60 3.49 -0.51
CA ARG A 63 32.77 3.01 -1.24
C ARG A 63 33.67 2.14 -0.36
N GLU A 64 33.93 2.56 0.87
CA GLU A 64 34.72 1.78 1.86
C GLU A 64 34.05 0.45 2.21
N THR A 65 32.76 0.49 2.54
CA THR A 65 32.03 -0.69 3.05
C THR A 65 31.71 -1.68 1.93
N GLY A 66 31.43 -1.19 0.71
CA GLY A 66 31.16 -2.02 -0.46
C GLY A 66 32.35 -2.84 -0.95
N GLU A 67 33.57 -2.56 -0.46
CA GLU A 67 34.75 -3.40 -0.70
C GLU A 67 34.77 -4.64 0.18
N GLN A 68 34.18 -4.58 1.37
CA GLN A 68 34.30 -5.61 2.41
C GLN A 68 33.04 -6.49 2.50
N GLU A 69 31.84 -5.89 2.39
CA GLU A 69 30.58 -6.55 2.73
C GLU A 69 29.39 -6.09 1.85
N PRO A 70 28.30 -6.88 1.76
CA PRO A 70 27.09 -6.46 1.04
C PRO A 70 26.42 -5.26 1.71
N LEU A 71 26.09 -4.24 0.90
CA LEU A 71 25.58 -2.94 1.36
C LEU A 71 24.06 -2.93 1.62
N LEU A 72 23.30 -3.79 0.94
CA LEU A 72 21.84 -3.79 1.01
C LEU A 72 21.35 -4.40 2.34
N GLY A 73 20.38 -3.75 2.99
CA GLY A 73 19.84 -4.18 4.28
C GLY A 73 20.59 -3.65 5.51
N ARG A 74 21.66 -2.85 5.31
CA ARG A 74 22.46 -2.22 6.39
C ARG A 74 22.27 -0.71 6.46
N GLU A 75 21.16 -0.21 5.93
CA GLU A 75 20.94 1.22 5.77
C GLU A 75 20.90 1.96 7.12
N ALA A 76 20.37 1.31 8.16
CA ALA A 76 20.35 1.86 9.52
C ALA A 76 21.76 1.97 10.14
N GLU A 77 22.62 0.97 9.91
CA GLU A 77 24.01 0.98 10.39
C GLU A 77 24.84 2.02 9.63
N LEU A 78 24.65 2.12 8.31
CA LEU A 78 25.27 3.16 7.49
C LEU A 78 24.79 4.55 7.89
N ALA A 79 23.50 4.74 8.18
CA ALA A 79 22.98 6.00 8.70
C ALA A 79 23.63 6.38 10.05
N ALA A 80 23.80 5.41 10.96
CA ALA A 80 24.51 5.62 12.22
C ALA A 80 26.00 5.98 12.00
N ALA A 81 26.67 5.33 11.05
CA ALA A 81 28.05 5.63 10.69
C ALA A 81 28.21 7.03 10.06
N ILE A 82 27.26 7.46 9.22
CA ILE A 82 27.21 8.81 8.65
C ILE A 82 26.99 9.83 9.78
N ALA A 83 26.10 9.54 10.74
CA ALA A 83 25.88 10.40 11.91
C ALA A 83 27.17 10.55 12.74
N ALA A 84 27.89 9.45 12.98
CA ALA A 84 29.12 9.45 13.76
C ALA A 84 30.26 10.21 13.06
N ARG A 85 30.30 10.18 11.72
CA ARG A 85 31.26 10.92 10.89
C ARG A 85 30.79 12.31 10.49
N ALA A 86 29.64 12.78 10.99
CA ALA A 86 29.07 14.06 10.59
C ALA A 86 30.10 15.19 10.80
N PRO A 87 30.30 16.08 9.81
CA PRO A 87 31.36 17.07 9.87
C PRO A 87 31.08 18.12 10.94
N ARG A 88 32.15 18.62 11.59
CA ARG A 88 32.07 19.79 12.46
C ARG A 88 31.48 20.97 11.65
N GLY A 89 30.38 21.55 12.12
CA GLY A 89 29.68 22.65 11.43
C GLY A 89 28.46 22.22 10.57
N VAL A 90 27.93 21.02 10.77
CA VAL A 90 26.54 20.68 10.39
C VAL A 90 25.60 21.02 11.56
N PRO A 91 24.40 21.59 11.29
CA PRO A 91 23.43 21.86 12.34
C PRO A 91 23.05 20.58 13.11
N ALA A 92 22.71 20.73 14.40
CA ALA A 92 22.42 19.58 15.24
C ALA A 92 21.27 18.74 14.68
N LEU A 93 21.52 17.46 14.44
CA LEU A 93 20.57 16.52 13.87
C LEU A 93 19.78 15.81 14.98
N ARG A 94 18.47 15.68 14.78
CA ARG A 94 17.59 14.80 15.56
C ARG A 94 17.71 13.37 15.08
N ALA A 95 17.78 13.18 13.77
CA ALA A 95 17.92 11.90 13.12
C ALA A 95 18.54 12.06 11.73
N ILE A 96 19.15 10.97 11.25
CA ILE A 96 19.60 10.80 9.87
C ILE A 96 19.09 9.47 9.38
N GLU A 97 18.59 9.44 8.15
CA GLU A 97 18.00 8.25 7.56
C GLU A 97 18.59 8.06 6.16
N LEU A 98 19.20 6.89 5.94
CA LEU A 98 19.53 6.42 4.61
C LEU A 98 18.46 5.40 4.23
N ALA A 99 17.76 5.64 3.13
CA ALA A 99 16.67 4.77 2.68
C ALA A 99 16.82 4.45 1.20
N SER A 100 16.13 3.40 0.75
CA SER A 100 16.06 2.99 -0.66
C SER A 100 17.44 2.75 -1.31
N LEU A 101 18.39 2.23 -0.54
CA LEU A 101 19.69 1.84 -1.08
C LEU A 101 19.50 0.68 -2.05
N HIS A 102 19.93 0.83 -3.30
CA HIS A 102 19.80 -0.20 -4.32
C HIS A 102 20.94 -0.10 -5.34
N VAL A 103 21.21 -1.22 -6.00
CA VAL A 103 22.18 -1.31 -7.08
C VAL A 103 21.56 -0.80 -8.37
N VAL A 104 22.22 0.15 -9.01
CA VAL A 104 21.93 0.65 -10.34
C VAL A 104 22.70 -0.19 -11.34
N THR A 105 22.02 -1.15 -11.97
CA THR A 105 22.60 -1.90 -13.09
C THR A 105 22.48 -1.09 -14.38
N ASP A 106 23.61 -0.75 -15.01
CA ASP A 106 23.60 -0.13 -16.33
C ASP A 106 22.95 -1.08 -17.36
N ARG A 107 21.88 -0.60 -18.00
CA ARG A 107 21.05 -1.32 -18.98
C ARG A 107 21.79 -1.79 -20.23
N THR A 108 23.06 -1.43 -20.41
CA THR A 108 23.85 -1.75 -21.61
C THR A 108 24.42 -3.17 -21.60
N THR A 109 24.52 -3.85 -20.44
CA THR A 109 25.17 -5.18 -20.36
C THR A 109 24.20 -6.38 -20.35
N GLN A 110 22.92 -6.18 -20.06
CA GLN A 110 21.93 -7.27 -19.98
C GLN A 110 21.58 -7.90 -21.35
N SER A 111 21.87 -7.21 -22.47
CA SER A 111 21.50 -7.71 -23.79
C SER A 111 22.38 -8.85 -24.34
N ARG A 112 23.50 -9.20 -23.67
CA ARG A 112 24.42 -10.25 -24.15
C ARG A 112 24.30 -11.61 -23.45
N ARG A 113 23.68 -11.71 -22.28
CA ARG A 113 23.67 -12.98 -21.51
C ARG A 113 22.53 -13.95 -21.86
N ASN A 114 21.44 -13.46 -22.44
CA ASN A 114 20.26 -14.29 -22.76
C ASN A 114 20.31 -15.00 -24.13
N ARG A 115 21.46 -15.05 -24.81
CA ARG A 115 21.55 -15.58 -26.20
C ARG A 115 22.42 -16.81 -26.40
N LEU A 116 22.78 -17.54 -25.35
CA LEU A 116 23.57 -18.77 -25.46
C LEU A 116 23.07 -19.85 -24.49
N THR A 117 22.01 -20.55 -24.88
CA THR A 117 21.73 -21.92 -24.42
C THR A 117 20.91 -22.62 -25.50
N PRO A 118 21.52 -23.46 -26.35
CA PRO A 118 20.80 -24.32 -27.28
C PRO A 118 20.36 -25.62 -26.57
N VAL A 119 19.09 -25.99 -26.76
CA VAL A 119 18.51 -27.28 -26.35
C VAL A 119 18.67 -28.29 -27.50
N PRO A 120 19.15 -29.53 -27.28
CA PRO A 120 19.24 -30.55 -28.32
C PRO A 120 17.92 -31.35 -28.46
N PRO A 121 17.59 -31.89 -29.64
CA PRO A 121 16.38 -32.69 -29.87
C PRO A 121 16.61 -34.21 -29.98
N LEU A 122 15.48 -34.95 -29.98
CA LEU A 122 15.21 -36.32 -30.47
C LEU A 122 15.56 -37.53 -29.57
N ALA A 123 14.54 -38.34 -29.25
CA ALA A 123 14.32 -39.66 -29.87
C ALA A 123 13.02 -40.33 -29.40
N ALA A 124 12.40 -41.05 -30.32
CA ALA A 124 11.09 -41.68 -30.24
C ALA A 124 11.12 -43.12 -29.67
N ASP A 125 9.93 -43.56 -29.23
CA ASP A 125 9.41 -44.91 -28.94
C ASP A 125 9.92 -46.04 -29.88
N PRO A 126 9.85 -47.37 -29.54
CA PRO A 126 8.53 -48.03 -29.38
C PRO A 126 8.39 -49.39 -28.59
N LEU A 127 7.11 -49.72 -28.30
CA LEU A 127 6.44 -51.05 -28.20
C LEU A 127 6.65 -51.99 -26.97
N ARG A 128 5.56 -52.26 -26.23
CA ARG A 128 4.82 -53.57 -26.25
C ARG A 128 3.58 -53.64 -25.34
N SER A 129 2.66 -54.51 -25.75
CA SER A 129 1.23 -54.59 -25.48
C SER A 129 0.76 -55.32 -24.20
N ALA A 130 -0.44 -54.93 -23.77
CA ALA A 130 -1.62 -55.71 -23.33
C ALA A 130 -1.51 -56.89 -22.34
N GLY A 131 -2.40 -56.89 -21.32
CA GLY A 131 -2.89 -58.13 -20.69
C GLY A 131 -3.41 -58.03 -19.24
N THR A 132 -4.70 -57.73 -19.08
CA THR A 132 -5.68 -58.24 -18.08
C THR A 132 -5.21 -59.04 -16.84
N ARG A 133 -5.56 -58.57 -15.62
CA ARG A 133 -6.34 -59.33 -14.58
C ARG A 133 -6.54 -58.53 -13.27
N ALA A 134 -7.79 -58.46 -12.82
CA ALA A 134 -8.20 -58.42 -11.40
C ALA A 134 -8.88 -59.77 -11.08
N PRO A 135 -9.39 -60.10 -9.86
CA PRO A 135 -9.42 -59.37 -8.58
C PRO A 135 -9.09 -60.24 -7.33
N SER A 136 -9.13 -59.65 -6.11
CA SER A 136 -10.01 -60.08 -4.99
C SER A 136 -9.42 -60.03 -3.56
N SER A 137 -10.23 -59.40 -2.69
CA SER A 137 -10.61 -59.74 -1.28
C SER A 137 -9.63 -59.69 -0.09
N ARG A 138 -9.83 -58.63 0.74
CA ARG A 138 -10.35 -58.58 2.14
C ARG A 138 -9.64 -59.34 3.32
N PRO A 139 -9.88 -58.89 4.58
CA PRO A 139 -8.93 -58.92 5.71
C PRO A 139 -9.36 -59.86 6.86
N PRO A 140 -8.71 -59.77 8.04
CA PRO A 140 -9.41 -60.02 9.30
C PRO A 140 -9.16 -58.97 10.42
N PRO A 141 -9.96 -59.01 11.51
CA PRO A 141 -10.05 -57.97 12.55
C PRO A 141 -9.63 -58.43 13.97
N GLY A 142 -9.54 -57.46 14.89
CA GLY A 142 -9.97 -57.59 16.30
C GLY A 142 -8.89 -57.76 17.38
N GLY A 143 -9.03 -57.00 18.49
CA GLY A 143 -8.40 -57.32 19.79
C GLY A 143 -8.11 -56.11 20.69
N LEU A 144 -8.76 -56.04 21.86
CA LEU A 144 -8.76 -54.96 22.87
C LEU A 144 -7.58 -55.04 23.87
N HIS A 145 -7.26 -53.94 24.57
CA HIS A 145 -6.84 -53.77 25.99
C HIS A 145 -6.27 -52.33 26.18
N ALA A 146 -6.93 -51.38 26.86
CA ALA A 146 -6.99 -51.12 28.31
C ALA A 146 -5.73 -50.43 28.93
N GLY A 147 -5.89 -49.23 29.52
CA GLY A 147 -5.02 -48.71 30.61
C GLY A 147 -4.55 -47.24 30.55
N ALA A 148 -5.10 -46.39 31.43
CA ALA A 148 -4.90 -44.95 31.76
C ALA A 148 -3.49 -44.55 32.34
N PRO A 149 -3.24 -43.38 33.00
CA PRO A 149 -3.51 -41.92 32.79
C PRO A 149 -2.22 -41.01 33.00
N PRO A 150 -2.28 -39.65 33.03
CA PRO A 150 -1.12 -38.74 33.18
C PRO A 150 -0.94 -38.18 34.62
N PRO A 151 0.18 -37.48 34.95
CA PRO A 151 0.31 -36.76 36.22
C PRO A 151 0.33 -35.21 36.10
N PRO A 152 0.15 -34.48 37.23
CA PRO A 152 -0.53 -33.18 37.29
C PRO A 152 0.34 -32.00 37.79
N SER A 153 -0.27 -30.80 37.77
CA SER A 153 0.22 -29.51 38.27
C SER A 153 0.37 -29.41 39.80
N SER A 154 1.15 -28.43 40.27
CA SER A 154 1.12 -27.94 41.67
C SER A 154 1.21 -26.42 41.73
N ARG A 155 0.48 -25.86 42.69
CA ARG A 155 0.19 -24.45 42.97
C ARG A 155 0.73 -24.15 44.38
N GLY A 156 1.21 -22.93 44.67
CA GLY A 156 1.59 -22.54 46.03
C GLY A 156 1.84 -21.04 46.19
N VAL A 157 1.28 -20.45 47.25
CA VAL A 157 1.12 -19.02 47.59
C VAL A 157 1.92 -18.70 48.87
N GLY A 158 2.46 -17.49 49.06
CA GLY A 158 2.79 -16.97 50.41
C GLY A 158 3.86 -15.86 50.57
N GLN A 159 3.39 -14.61 50.77
CA GLN A 159 3.78 -13.52 51.68
C GLN A 159 5.25 -13.05 51.99
N LEU A 160 5.35 -11.71 52.03
CA LEU A 160 6.34 -10.68 52.49
C LEU A 160 6.85 -10.81 53.96
N PRO A 161 7.93 -10.11 54.44
CA PRO A 161 8.16 -8.64 54.38
C PRO A 161 9.60 -8.06 54.22
N SER A 162 9.66 -6.75 53.96
CA SER A 162 10.80 -5.78 53.78
C SER A 162 11.47 -5.33 55.13
N PRO A 163 12.43 -4.35 55.26
CA PRO A 163 13.10 -3.38 54.32
C PRO A 163 14.65 -3.14 54.64
N PRO A 164 15.32 -1.95 54.43
CA PRO A 164 15.78 -1.19 53.22
C PRO A 164 17.32 -0.81 53.25
N PRO A 165 17.84 0.27 52.60
CA PRO A 165 17.81 0.71 51.18
C PRO A 165 19.22 0.91 50.54
N GLY A 166 19.29 0.99 49.20
CA GLY A 166 20.48 1.45 48.47
C GLY A 166 20.15 1.95 47.05
N LEU A 167 20.62 3.15 46.73
CA LEU A 167 20.38 3.97 45.53
C LEU A 167 20.94 3.36 44.22
N GLY A 168 20.27 3.61 43.08
CA GLY A 168 20.87 3.39 41.76
C GLY A 168 19.91 3.60 40.58
N HIS A 169 20.25 4.54 39.69
CA HIS A 169 19.56 4.94 38.47
C HIS A 169 19.34 3.80 37.44
N GLY A 170 18.26 3.90 36.65
CA GLY A 170 18.17 3.24 35.33
C GLY A 170 16.75 3.08 34.75
N SER A 171 16.47 3.83 33.66
CA SER A 171 15.62 3.54 32.50
C SER A 171 14.15 3.07 32.66
N PRO A 172 13.17 3.81 32.09
CA PRO A 172 11.84 3.27 31.84
C PRO A 172 11.78 2.41 30.58
N SER A 173 10.96 1.37 30.72
CA SER A 173 10.69 0.25 29.82
C SER A 173 10.09 0.66 28.46
N SER A 174 10.67 0.11 27.39
CA SER A 174 10.15 0.14 26.03
C SER A 174 9.18 -1.02 25.83
N ILE A 175 7.92 -0.69 25.52
CA ILE A 175 6.95 -1.59 24.89
C ILE A 175 7.28 -1.59 23.38
N PRO A 176 7.41 -2.74 22.69
CA PRO A 176 7.74 -2.76 21.27
C PRO A 176 6.47 -2.67 20.40
N PRO A 177 6.47 -1.92 19.30
CA PRO A 177 5.62 -2.24 18.16
C PRO A 177 6.42 -3.04 17.13
N SER A 178 6.03 -4.30 16.98
CA SER A 178 6.05 -5.11 15.76
C SER A 178 6.88 -4.59 14.57
N SER A 179 8.05 -5.21 14.36
CA SER A 179 8.70 -5.29 13.06
C SER A 179 7.81 -6.04 12.08
N VAL A 180 7.22 -5.35 11.11
CA VAL A 180 6.71 -5.98 9.88
C VAL A 180 7.54 -5.47 8.71
N ARG A 181 8.54 -6.29 8.42
CA ARG A 181 9.19 -6.54 7.13
C ARG A 181 8.31 -6.15 5.94
N SER A 182 8.73 -5.14 5.17
CA SER A 182 8.22 -4.94 3.80
C SER A 182 9.09 -5.75 2.81
N PRO A 183 8.49 -6.45 1.83
CA PRO A 183 9.24 -7.11 0.76
C PRO A 183 9.82 -6.07 -0.23
N PRO A 184 10.82 -6.45 -1.04
CA PRO A 184 11.39 -5.57 -2.05
C PRO A 184 10.47 -5.55 -3.28
N SER A 185 10.46 -4.45 -4.03
CA SER A 185 10.14 -4.48 -5.46
C SER A 185 10.60 -3.21 -6.17
N SER A 186 11.79 -3.30 -6.76
CA SER A 186 12.14 -2.56 -7.97
C SER A 186 11.71 -3.37 -9.18
N GLY A 187 11.07 -2.72 -10.15
CA GLY A 187 11.32 -3.01 -11.56
C GLY A 187 10.12 -3.31 -12.47
N ALA A 188 10.01 -2.48 -13.51
CA ALA A 188 9.35 -2.71 -14.79
C ALA A 188 7.85 -2.39 -14.90
N TYR A 189 7.58 -1.10 -15.14
CA TYR A 189 6.38 -0.62 -15.83
C TYR A 189 6.34 -1.18 -17.26
N ARG A 190 5.58 -2.28 -17.44
CA ARG A 190 4.76 -2.45 -18.63
C ARG A 190 3.36 -2.03 -18.26
N LEU A 191 2.78 -1.11 -19.04
CA LEU A 191 1.35 -0.82 -19.06
C LEU A 191 0.59 -2.13 -19.25
N ARG A 192 0.13 -2.70 -18.13
CA ARG A 192 -0.80 -3.82 -18.06
C ARG A 192 -1.94 -3.32 -17.20
N GLY A 193 -3.15 -3.39 -17.75
CA GLY A 193 -4.36 -2.89 -17.12
C GLY A 193 -4.50 -3.37 -15.68
N ALA A 194 -5.12 -2.53 -14.87
CA ALA A 194 -5.51 -2.82 -13.51
C ALA A 194 -6.08 -4.25 -13.39
N GLY A 195 -5.52 -5.04 -12.47
CA GLY A 195 -6.21 -6.19 -11.88
C GLY A 195 -6.28 -7.51 -12.64
N VAL A 196 -5.68 -7.68 -13.82
CA VAL A 196 -5.73 -8.98 -14.53
C VAL A 196 -4.41 -9.74 -14.40
N GLY A 197 -4.33 -10.62 -13.40
CA GLY A 197 -3.32 -11.68 -13.38
C GLY A 197 -2.72 -12.01 -12.02
N ASN A 198 -3.53 -12.48 -11.07
CA ASN A 198 -3.16 -13.63 -10.24
C ASN A 198 -4.37 -14.05 -9.38
N GLY A 199 -5.05 -15.12 -9.81
CA GLY A 199 -5.84 -15.98 -8.91
C GLY A 199 -7.35 -15.75 -8.85
N ARG A 200 -8.07 -16.02 -9.95
CA ARG A 200 -9.26 -16.89 -10.03
C ARG A 200 -10.14 -16.46 -11.21
N GLY A 201 -10.07 -17.23 -12.29
CA GLY A 201 -11.26 -17.45 -13.09
C GLY A 201 -12.39 -17.95 -12.17
N SER A 202 -13.62 -17.57 -12.52
CA SER A 202 -14.88 -18.15 -12.08
C SER A 202 -14.73 -19.16 -10.94
N SER A 203 -14.94 -18.75 -9.69
CA SER A 203 -15.01 -19.72 -8.59
C SER A 203 -16.22 -20.62 -8.87
N PRO A 204 -16.04 -21.91 -9.23
CA PRO A 204 -17.16 -22.77 -9.59
C PRO A 204 -18.16 -22.96 -8.43
N GLY A 205 -17.78 -22.59 -7.20
CA GLY A 205 -18.63 -22.65 -6.01
C GLY A 205 -19.64 -21.52 -5.82
N LEU A 206 -19.67 -20.48 -6.67
CA LEU A 206 -20.64 -19.38 -6.54
C LEU A 206 -21.83 -19.49 -7.50
N ILE A 207 -21.78 -20.39 -8.48
CA ILE A 207 -22.84 -20.54 -9.48
C ILE A 207 -24.14 -21.00 -8.79
N GLY A 208 -25.23 -20.25 -8.99
CA GLY A 208 -26.53 -20.50 -8.36
C GLY A 208 -26.59 -20.15 -6.87
N SER A 209 -25.57 -19.48 -6.32
CA SER A 209 -25.58 -19.03 -4.94
C SER A 209 -26.58 -17.89 -4.72
N PRO A 210 -27.14 -17.74 -3.51
CA PRO A 210 -28.03 -16.63 -3.20
C PRO A 210 -27.27 -15.29 -3.27
N PRO A 211 -27.96 -14.17 -3.56
CA PRO A 211 -27.35 -12.84 -3.73
C PRO A 211 -26.47 -12.41 -2.55
N THR A 212 -26.84 -12.79 -1.32
CA THR A 212 -26.07 -12.49 -0.11
C THR A 212 -24.71 -13.18 -0.08
N VAL A 213 -24.60 -14.41 -0.57
CA VAL A 213 -23.34 -15.17 -0.65
C VAL A 213 -22.44 -14.61 -1.75
N ILE A 214 -23.03 -14.27 -2.91
CA ILE A 214 -22.32 -13.59 -3.99
C ILE A 214 -21.78 -12.24 -3.51
N ALA A 215 -22.62 -11.44 -2.86
CA ALA A 215 -22.23 -10.16 -2.28
C ALA A 215 -21.11 -10.30 -1.24
N ALA A 216 -21.18 -11.30 -0.37
CA ALA A 216 -20.12 -11.54 0.62
C ALA A 216 -18.77 -11.88 -0.03
N ALA A 217 -18.77 -12.64 -1.12
CA ALA A 217 -17.55 -12.97 -1.87
C ALA A 217 -16.96 -11.76 -2.61
N LEU A 218 -17.81 -10.82 -3.05
CA LEU A 218 -17.41 -9.63 -3.81
C LEU A 218 -17.16 -8.39 -2.95
N ALA A 219 -17.63 -8.36 -1.71
CA ALA A 219 -17.46 -7.25 -0.77
C ALA A 219 -16.00 -6.78 -0.58
N PRO A 220 -14.96 -7.65 -0.59
CA PRO A 220 -13.57 -7.20 -0.52
C PRO A 220 -13.17 -6.25 -1.66
N LEU A 221 -13.65 -6.51 -2.88
CA LEU A 221 -13.37 -5.65 -4.04
C LEU A 221 -14.01 -4.27 -3.90
N LEU A 222 -15.25 -4.22 -3.42
CA LEU A 222 -15.94 -2.96 -3.17
C LEU A 222 -15.27 -2.16 -2.04
N ARG A 223 -14.80 -2.85 -0.99
CA ARG A 223 -14.03 -2.21 0.11
C ARG A 223 -12.74 -1.58 -0.41
N ASP A 224 -11.97 -2.31 -1.21
CA ASP A 224 -10.74 -1.80 -1.81
C ASP A 224 -11.02 -0.64 -2.76
N ALA A 225 -12.05 -0.73 -3.61
CA ALA A 225 -12.45 0.36 -4.49
C ALA A 225 -12.75 1.66 -3.73
N SER A 226 -13.54 1.57 -2.64
CA SER A 226 -13.84 2.72 -1.78
C SER A 226 -12.61 3.28 -1.09
N THR A 227 -11.70 2.41 -0.64
CA THR A 227 -10.44 2.80 0.01
C THR A 227 -9.52 3.49 -1.00
N ARG A 228 -9.52 3.04 -2.25
CA ARG A 228 -8.75 3.65 -3.33
C ARG A 228 -9.23 5.06 -3.64
N LEU A 229 -10.55 5.28 -3.67
CA LEU A 229 -11.12 6.63 -3.79
C LEU A 229 -10.72 7.51 -2.63
N LEU A 230 -10.85 7.01 -1.39
CA LEU A 230 -10.50 7.76 -0.19
C LEU A 230 -9.04 8.23 -0.23
N LEU A 231 -8.10 7.30 -0.47
CA LEU A 231 -6.68 7.62 -0.55
C LEU A 231 -6.38 8.55 -1.73
N GLY A 232 -7.02 8.33 -2.89
CA GLY A 232 -6.89 9.21 -4.05
C GLY A 232 -7.35 10.65 -3.76
N CYS A 233 -8.48 10.82 -3.08
CA CYS A 233 -8.98 12.13 -2.65
C CYS A 233 -7.99 12.83 -1.70
N LEU A 234 -7.41 12.08 -0.76
CA LEU A 234 -6.44 12.61 0.21
C LEU A 234 -5.13 13.01 -0.49
N ARG A 235 -4.65 12.22 -1.45
CA ARG A 235 -3.48 12.57 -2.27
C ARG A 235 -3.76 13.76 -3.18
N ALA A 236 -4.96 13.85 -3.74
CA ALA A 236 -5.38 15.02 -4.51
C ALA A 236 -5.43 16.28 -3.64
N HIS A 237 -5.90 16.17 -2.39
CA HIS A 237 -5.83 17.26 -1.42
C HIS A 237 -4.38 17.70 -1.15
N ASP A 238 -3.45 16.75 -0.97
CA ASP A 238 -2.04 17.05 -0.76
C ASP A 238 -1.45 17.85 -1.94
N LEU A 239 -1.59 17.34 -3.17
CA LEU A 239 -1.06 17.98 -4.37
C LEU A 239 -1.72 19.34 -4.61
N ILE A 240 -3.05 19.30 -4.66
CA ILE A 240 -4.03 20.36 -4.39
C ILE A 240 -3.50 21.62 -3.72
N ILE A 241 -3.40 21.47 -2.40
CA ILE A 241 -3.56 22.56 -1.46
C ILE A 241 -2.37 22.65 -0.53
N VAL A 242 -1.81 21.51 -0.14
CA VAL A 242 -0.56 21.50 0.62
C VAL A 242 0.58 21.91 -0.30
N ARG A 243 0.67 21.30 -1.49
CA ARG A 243 1.77 21.54 -2.45
C ARG A 243 1.46 22.61 -3.49
N ARG A 244 0.21 23.04 -3.63
CA ARG A 244 -0.24 24.03 -4.62
C ARG A 244 0.14 23.66 -6.06
N VAL A 245 0.10 22.37 -6.38
CA VAL A 245 0.37 21.83 -7.71
C VAL A 245 -0.95 21.74 -8.46
N ALA A 246 -1.04 22.43 -9.60
CA ALA A 246 -2.15 22.26 -10.52
C ALA A 246 -2.07 20.87 -11.17
N ILE A 247 -3.20 20.19 -11.25
CA ILE A 247 -3.33 18.89 -11.90
C ILE A 247 -3.32 19.12 -13.40
N ASP A 248 -2.27 18.65 -14.05
CA ASP A 248 -2.19 18.56 -15.50
C ASP A 248 -2.63 17.15 -15.94
N PRO A 249 -3.76 17.00 -16.68
CA PRO A 249 -4.19 15.70 -17.18
C PRO A 249 -3.18 15.06 -18.15
N GLY A 250 -2.26 15.83 -18.74
CA GLY A 250 -1.17 15.32 -19.57
C GLY A 250 0.01 14.75 -18.76
N ALA A 251 0.11 15.07 -17.47
CA ALA A 251 1.20 14.63 -16.61
C ALA A 251 0.95 13.24 -16.03
N ALA A 252 1.25 12.21 -16.82
CA ALA A 252 1.00 10.81 -16.47
C ALA A 252 1.58 10.38 -15.09
N GLU A 253 2.74 10.91 -14.71
CA GLU A 253 3.36 10.62 -13.41
C GLU A 253 2.56 11.19 -12.23
N GLN A 254 1.98 12.39 -12.39
CA GLN A 254 1.13 12.99 -11.36
C GLN A 254 -0.17 12.20 -11.19
N MET A 255 -0.79 11.80 -12.30
CA MET A 255 -2.00 10.98 -12.27
C MET A 255 -1.73 9.59 -11.71
N ALA A 256 -0.57 8.99 -12.00
CA ALA A 256 -0.15 7.72 -11.39
C ALA A 256 0.07 7.84 -9.88
N ALA A 257 0.59 8.97 -9.39
CA ALA A 257 0.79 9.20 -7.96
C ALA A 257 -0.53 9.28 -7.18
N LEU A 258 -1.61 9.76 -7.82
CA LEU A 258 -2.95 9.79 -7.24
C LEU A 258 -3.52 8.39 -7.05
N LEU A 259 -3.17 7.44 -7.93
CA LEU A 259 -3.66 6.06 -7.89
C LEU A 259 -2.92 5.23 -6.84
N PRO A 260 -3.56 4.87 -5.72
CA PRO A 260 -3.00 3.97 -4.73
C PRO A 260 -2.95 2.54 -5.31
N ALA A 261 -1.76 2.12 -5.74
CA ALA A 261 -1.48 0.71 -6.04
C ALA A 261 -1.28 -0.08 -4.74
N SER A 262 -1.67 -1.35 -4.73
CA SER A 262 -1.41 -2.27 -3.62
C SER A 262 -1.26 -3.69 -4.16
N GLU A 263 -0.30 -4.42 -3.61
CA GLU A 263 -0.12 -5.86 -3.84
C GLU A 263 -0.82 -6.70 -2.77
N ALA A 264 -1.51 -6.05 -1.82
CA ALA A 264 -2.24 -6.73 -0.77
C ALA A 264 -3.39 -7.59 -1.35
N PRO A 265 -3.77 -8.68 -0.66
CA PRO A 265 -4.95 -9.44 -1.00
C PRO A 265 -6.22 -8.57 -1.08
N PRO A 266 -7.24 -8.99 -1.86
CA PRO A 266 -8.51 -8.28 -1.93
C PRO A 266 -9.12 -8.05 -0.54
N GLY A 267 -9.51 -6.81 -0.26
CA GLY A 267 -10.08 -6.37 1.01
C GLY A 267 -9.05 -5.91 2.05
N GLU A 268 -7.75 -6.04 1.77
CA GLU A 268 -6.66 -5.65 2.69
C GLU A 268 -5.98 -4.34 2.30
N LEU A 269 -6.47 -3.60 1.29
CA LEU A 269 -5.89 -2.33 0.86
C LEU A 269 -5.85 -1.30 2.00
N GLU A 270 -6.90 -1.23 2.81
CA GLU A 270 -6.95 -0.28 3.93
C GLU A 270 -5.88 -0.59 4.98
N ALA A 271 -5.71 -1.87 5.31
CA ALA A 271 -4.69 -2.32 6.25
C ALA A 271 -3.27 -2.05 5.71
N SER A 272 -3.02 -2.31 4.43
CA SER A 272 -1.72 -2.03 3.79
C SER A 272 -1.39 -0.54 3.74
N ARG A 273 -2.39 0.33 3.84
CA ARG A 273 -2.28 1.80 3.85
C ARG A 273 -2.62 2.43 5.19
N ALA A 274 -2.66 1.66 6.27
CA ALA A 274 -3.02 2.14 7.61
C ALA A 274 -2.11 3.30 8.10
N ALA A 275 -0.81 3.25 7.80
CA ALA A 275 0.12 4.32 8.15
C ALA A 275 -0.19 5.63 7.40
N GLU A 276 -0.58 5.54 6.12
CA GLU A 276 -0.98 6.70 5.32
C GLU A 276 -2.28 7.31 5.87
N LEU A 277 -3.29 6.47 6.14
CA LEU A 277 -4.54 6.90 6.74
C LEU A 277 -4.35 7.50 8.13
N SER A 278 -3.45 6.96 8.94
CA SER A 278 -3.15 7.49 10.28
C SER A 278 -2.54 8.90 10.21
N ARG A 279 -1.66 9.16 9.24
CA ARG A 279 -1.15 10.51 8.99
C ARG A 279 -2.28 11.47 8.60
N TRP A 280 -3.18 11.05 7.73
CA TRP A 280 -4.31 11.88 7.32
C TRP A 280 -5.29 12.15 8.46
N HIS A 281 -5.52 11.19 9.35
CA HIS A 281 -6.29 11.40 10.57
C HIS A 281 -5.65 12.46 11.48
N ALA A 282 -4.32 12.47 11.60
CA ALA A 282 -3.62 13.48 12.39
C ALA A 282 -3.70 14.89 11.76
N VAL A 283 -3.71 14.98 10.42
CA VAL A 283 -3.75 16.26 9.69
C VAL A 283 -5.16 16.86 9.59
N LEU A 284 -6.15 16.04 9.19
CA LEU A 284 -7.51 16.52 8.88
C LEU A 284 -8.51 16.29 10.02
N GLY A 285 -8.16 15.42 10.98
CA GLY A 285 -9.05 15.02 12.06
C GLY A 285 -10.08 13.96 11.66
N SER A 286 -10.60 13.27 12.68
CA SER A 286 -11.58 12.18 12.52
C SER A 286 -12.87 12.61 11.79
N PRO A 287 -13.48 13.80 12.02
CA PRO A 287 -14.72 14.18 11.35
C PRO A 287 -14.59 14.26 9.83
N VAL A 288 -13.51 14.87 9.33
CA VAL A 288 -13.26 15.04 7.89
C VAL A 288 -13.00 13.68 7.24
N ILE A 289 -12.17 12.84 7.86
CA ILE A 289 -11.89 11.51 7.33
C ILE A 289 -13.15 10.63 7.31
N SER A 290 -13.98 10.70 8.35
CA SER A 290 -15.25 9.96 8.40
C SER A 290 -16.21 10.40 7.29
N GLN A 291 -16.30 11.70 7.03
CA GLN A 291 -17.11 12.24 5.93
C GLN A 291 -16.58 11.80 4.57
N LEU A 292 -15.27 11.91 4.33
CA LEU A 292 -14.64 11.45 3.09
C LEU A 292 -14.80 9.94 2.88
N ARG A 293 -14.72 9.14 3.94
CA ARG A 293 -14.94 7.69 3.88
C ARG A 293 -16.37 7.40 3.46
N THR A 294 -17.35 8.02 4.11
CA THR A 294 -18.77 7.87 3.77
C THR A 294 -19.02 8.26 2.31
N GLU A 295 -18.41 9.35 1.86
CA GLU A 295 -18.52 9.84 0.48
C GLU A 295 -17.92 8.84 -0.51
N SER A 296 -16.71 8.33 -0.23
CA SER A 296 -16.00 7.35 -1.05
C SER A 296 -16.77 6.03 -1.16
N CYS A 297 -17.33 5.55 -0.05
CA CYS A 297 -18.20 4.38 -0.03
C CYS A 297 -19.45 4.61 -0.89
N THR A 298 -20.09 5.77 -0.77
CA THR A 298 -21.29 6.10 -1.56
C THR A 298 -21.00 6.13 -3.06
N ILE A 299 -19.90 6.77 -3.48
CA ILE A 299 -19.49 6.83 -4.89
C ILE A 299 -19.19 5.43 -5.43
N SER A 300 -18.46 4.60 -4.67
CA SER A 300 -18.16 3.23 -5.08
C SER A 300 -19.42 2.36 -5.19
N ALA A 301 -20.37 2.51 -4.26
CA ALA A 301 -21.65 1.81 -4.29
C ALA A 301 -22.51 2.22 -5.50
N GLN A 302 -22.52 3.51 -5.85
CA GLN A 302 -23.20 3.98 -7.05
C GLN A 302 -22.58 3.38 -8.32
N LYS A 303 -21.24 3.37 -8.43
CA LYS A 303 -20.58 2.74 -9.58
C LYS A 303 -20.86 1.24 -9.65
N ALA A 304 -20.93 0.55 -8.50
CA ALA A 304 -21.33 -0.85 -8.44
C ALA A 304 -22.77 -1.05 -8.98
N ARG A 305 -23.72 -0.21 -8.53
CA ARG A 305 -25.11 -0.23 -9.01
C ARG A 305 -25.19 -0.04 -10.52
N MET A 306 -24.46 0.95 -11.06
CA MET A 306 -24.40 1.20 -12.50
C MET A 306 -23.84 -0.01 -13.25
N ALA A 307 -22.69 -0.54 -12.82
CA ALA A 307 -22.04 -1.67 -13.48
C ALA A 307 -22.91 -2.94 -13.47
N LEU A 308 -23.60 -3.23 -12.36
CA LEU A 308 -24.53 -4.35 -12.26
C LEU A 308 -25.77 -4.15 -13.14
N SER A 309 -26.28 -2.92 -13.23
CA SER A 309 -27.41 -2.58 -14.12
C SER A 309 -27.04 -2.79 -15.59
N THR A 310 -25.82 -2.45 -15.99
CA THR A 310 -25.33 -2.66 -17.37
C THR A 310 -25.06 -4.12 -17.71
N ALA A 311 -24.93 -5.01 -16.72
CA ALA A 311 -24.68 -6.43 -16.95
C ALA A 311 -25.92 -7.26 -17.33
N SER A 312 -27.05 -6.61 -17.60
CA SER A 312 -28.34 -7.28 -17.91
C SER A 312 -28.86 -8.13 -16.74
N ILE A 313 -28.53 -7.75 -15.50
CA ILE A 313 -29.08 -8.34 -14.28
C ILE A 313 -30.45 -7.69 -14.02
N PRO A 314 -31.50 -8.45 -13.63
CA PRO A 314 -32.81 -7.89 -13.33
C PRO A 314 -32.75 -6.76 -12.28
N PRO A 315 -33.46 -5.63 -12.46
CA PRO A 315 -33.34 -4.46 -11.57
C PRO A 315 -33.60 -4.76 -10.08
N GLY A 316 -34.58 -5.63 -9.77
CA GLY A 316 -34.85 -6.05 -8.40
C GLY A 316 -33.65 -6.76 -7.76
N LEU A 317 -32.96 -7.60 -8.54
CA LEU A 317 -31.78 -8.34 -8.10
C LEU A 317 -30.55 -7.45 -7.97
N VAL A 318 -30.43 -6.41 -8.81
CA VAL A 318 -29.39 -5.38 -8.68
C VAL A 318 -29.52 -4.65 -7.34
N GLY A 319 -30.74 -4.26 -6.96
CA GLY A 319 -31.00 -3.62 -5.66
C GLY A 319 -30.58 -4.52 -4.50
N GLU A 320 -31.02 -5.77 -4.49
CA GLU A 320 -30.66 -6.76 -3.46
C GLU A 320 -29.15 -6.99 -3.35
N LEU A 321 -28.46 -7.13 -4.49
CA LEU A 321 -27.01 -7.32 -4.54
C LEU A 321 -26.26 -6.09 -4.01
N VAL A 322 -26.65 -4.88 -4.42
CA VAL A 322 -26.01 -3.64 -3.95
C VAL A 322 -26.21 -3.46 -2.45
N ASP A 323 -27.40 -3.72 -1.93
CA ASP A 323 -27.69 -3.61 -0.50
C ASP A 323 -26.92 -4.65 0.32
N ALA A 324 -26.83 -5.89 -0.18
CA ALA A 324 -26.02 -6.94 0.46
C ALA A 324 -24.52 -6.63 0.40
N LEU A 325 -24.03 -6.10 -0.73
CA LEU A 325 -22.64 -5.67 -0.92
C LEU A 325 -22.28 -4.56 0.06
N CYS A 326 -23.08 -3.50 0.14
CA CYS A 326 -22.82 -2.37 1.02
C CYS A 326 -22.82 -2.79 2.49
N ARG A 327 -23.80 -3.60 2.91
CA ARG A 327 -23.86 -4.12 4.30
C ARG A 327 -22.63 -4.94 4.68
N THR A 328 -22.07 -5.71 3.73
CA THR A 328 -20.93 -6.58 3.99
C THR A 328 -19.58 -5.85 3.86
N ALA A 329 -19.47 -4.95 2.88
CA ALA A 329 -18.25 -4.20 2.62
C ALA A 329 -18.01 -3.11 3.67
N PHE A 330 -19.09 -2.46 4.15
CA PHE A 330 -19.06 -1.27 4.98
C PHE A 330 -19.81 -1.45 6.30
N PRO A 331 -19.37 -2.35 7.19
CA PRO A 331 -20.02 -2.55 8.48
C PRO A 331 -20.00 -1.25 9.29
N GLY A 332 -21.18 -0.83 9.79
CA GLY A 332 -21.33 0.40 10.57
C GLY A 332 -21.62 1.66 9.74
N LEU A 333 -21.61 1.60 8.41
CA LEU A 333 -22.07 2.69 7.54
C LEU A 333 -23.47 2.36 7.00
N ALA A 334 -24.47 3.09 7.47
CA ALA A 334 -25.84 2.99 6.96
C ALA A 334 -25.98 3.80 5.65
N LEU A 335 -25.49 3.24 4.55
CA LEU A 335 -25.72 3.81 3.22
C LEU A 335 -27.17 3.53 2.81
N SER A 336 -28.01 4.56 2.76
CA SER A 336 -29.36 4.47 2.22
C SER A 336 -29.33 4.49 0.69
N SER A 337 -30.36 3.92 0.07
CA SER A 337 -30.58 4.03 -1.37
C SER A 337 -30.58 5.49 -1.82
N ALA A 338 -31.24 6.38 -1.08
CA ALA A 338 -31.26 7.82 -1.37
C ALA A 338 -29.86 8.46 -1.43
N HIS A 339 -28.92 8.03 -0.56
CA HIS A 339 -27.53 8.52 -0.62
C HIS A 339 -26.81 8.07 -1.89
N ILE A 340 -27.13 6.88 -2.39
CA ILE A 340 -26.56 6.33 -3.62
C ILE A 340 -27.20 7.02 -4.84
N ASP A 341 -28.52 7.21 -4.81
CA ASP A 341 -29.33 7.72 -5.92
C ASP A 341 -29.08 9.19 -6.26
N ARG A 342 -28.52 9.98 -5.34
CA ARG A 342 -28.13 11.39 -5.62
C ARG A 342 -27.19 11.55 -6.81
N TYR A 343 -26.49 10.48 -7.20
CA TYR A 343 -25.53 10.45 -8.29
C TYR A 343 -26.09 9.92 -9.62
N VAL A 344 -27.38 9.56 -9.69
CA VAL A 344 -27.99 8.98 -10.92
C VAL A 344 -28.20 10.04 -12.00
N GLU A 345 -28.62 11.24 -11.63
CA GLU A 345 -29.12 12.26 -12.57
C GLU A 345 -28.04 13.24 -13.07
N HIS A 346 -26.82 13.16 -12.54
CA HIS A 346 -25.79 14.17 -12.74
C HIS A 346 -24.45 13.55 -13.19
N ASP A 347 -23.54 14.36 -13.73
CA ASP A 347 -22.16 13.91 -13.95
C ASP A 347 -21.53 13.54 -12.60
N LEU A 348 -21.36 12.24 -12.39
CA LEU A 348 -20.81 11.67 -11.17
C LEU A 348 -19.45 12.31 -10.84
N SER A 349 -18.64 12.63 -11.85
CA SER A 349 -17.33 13.24 -11.66
C SER A 349 -17.42 14.65 -11.10
N GLU A 350 -18.39 15.42 -11.58
CA GLU A 350 -18.63 16.79 -11.14
C GLU A 350 -19.20 16.81 -9.72
N LEU A 351 -20.28 16.06 -9.45
CA LEU A 351 -20.86 15.98 -8.11
C LEU A 351 -19.88 15.42 -7.07
N ALA A 352 -19.10 14.39 -7.44
CA ALA A 352 -18.10 13.83 -6.53
C ALA A 352 -17.02 14.88 -6.21
N ALA A 353 -16.56 15.63 -7.21
CA ALA A 353 -15.59 16.70 -7.01
C ALA A 353 -16.12 17.82 -6.11
N GLU A 354 -17.38 18.24 -6.31
CA GLU A 354 -18.02 19.24 -5.45
C GLU A 354 -18.21 18.74 -4.02
N SER A 355 -18.61 17.47 -3.87
CA SER A 355 -18.83 16.88 -2.55
C SER A 355 -17.53 16.74 -1.77
N VAL A 356 -16.49 16.23 -2.41
CA VAL A 356 -15.13 16.14 -1.85
C VAL A 356 -14.57 17.54 -1.56
N ALA A 357 -14.79 18.52 -2.45
CA ALA A 357 -14.39 19.90 -2.23
C ALA A 357 -15.07 20.48 -0.99
N ARG A 358 -16.38 20.26 -0.82
CA ARG A 358 -17.14 20.73 0.33
C ARG A 358 -16.62 20.14 1.64
N ILE A 359 -16.38 18.82 1.68
CA ILE A 359 -15.86 18.13 2.87
C ILE A 359 -14.47 18.65 3.25
N LEU A 360 -13.59 18.83 2.26
CA LEU A 360 -12.23 19.31 2.46
C LEU A 360 -12.12 20.85 2.55
N ARG A 361 -13.24 21.57 2.42
CA ARG A 361 -13.32 23.04 2.37
C ARG A 361 -12.44 23.65 1.28
N HIS A 362 -12.38 22.99 0.13
CA HIS A 362 -11.70 23.49 -1.06
C HIS A 362 -12.56 24.53 -1.79
N PRO A 363 -11.99 25.69 -2.17
CA PRO A 363 -12.73 26.75 -2.85
C PRO A 363 -13.00 26.44 -4.33
N ASN A 364 -12.35 25.42 -4.91
CA ASN A 364 -12.43 25.10 -6.33
C ASN A 364 -12.50 23.59 -6.56
N SER A 365 -13.64 23.10 -7.05
CA SER A 365 -13.87 21.69 -7.41
C SER A 365 -13.24 21.30 -8.76
N LYS A 366 -12.86 22.26 -9.62
CA LYS A 366 -12.36 21.98 -10.97
C LYS A 366 -11.07 21.16 -10.97
N GLN A 367 -10.13 21.48 -10.08
CA GLN A 367 -8.87 20.75 -9.94
C GLN A 367 -9.10 19.34 -9.36
N LEU A 368 -10.05 19.20 -8.45
CA LEU A 368 -10.45 17.90 -7.91
C LEU A 368 -11.14 17.05 -8.96
N ARG A 369 -11.97 17.63 -9.84
CA ARG A 369 -12.61 16.91 -10.94
C ARG A 369 -11.57 16.30 -11.88
N LEU A 370 -10.52 17.04 -12.21
CA LEU A 370 -9.39 16.54 -13.01
C LEU A 370 -8.65 15.40 -12.29
N ALA A 371 -8.41 15.54 -10.99
CA ALA A 371 -7.77 14.50 -10.18
C ALA A 371 -8.62 13.23 -10.03
N LEU A 372 -9.95 13.40 -9.90
CA LEU A 372 -10.89 12.32 -9.66
C LEU A 372 -11.19 11.49 -10.90
N GLY A 373 -11.10 12.05 -12.11
CA GLY A 373 -11.41 11.32 -13.34
C GLY A 373 -10.71 9.94 -13.41
N PRO A 374 -9.37 9.89 -13.39
CA PRO A 374 -8.67 8.60 -13.42
C PRO A 374 -8.88 7.71 -12.19
N LEU A 375 -9.21 8.29 -11.04
CA LEU A 375 -9.59 7.51 -9.85
C LEU A 375 -10.94 6.81 -10.05
N LEU A 376 -11.90 7.51 -10.65
CA LEU A 376 -13.22 6.97 -10.99
C LEU A 376 -13.11 5.92 -12.10
N ASP A 377 -12.22 6.11 -13.08
CA ASP A 377 -11.94 5.11 -14.12
C ASP A 377 -11.29 3.84 -13.54
N ALA A 378 -10.33 4.01 -12.63
CA ALA A 378 -9.70 2.86 -11.96
C ALA A 378 -10.71 2.08 -11.11
N VAL A 379 -11.62 2.77 -10.42
CA VAL A 379 -12.73 2.11 -9.70
C VAL A 379 -13.72 1.47 -10.64
N GLN A 380 -13.99 2.07 -11.82
CA GLN A 380 -14.86 1.44 -12.81
C GLN A 380 -14.34 0.06 -13.21
N SER A 381 -13.01 -0.10 -13.38
CA SER A 381 -12.42 -1.40 -13.67
C SER A 381 -12.69 -2.45 -12.59
N ASP A 382 -12.73 -2.07 -11.30
CA ASP A 382 -13.12 -2.99 -10.23
C ASP A 382 -14.61 -3.32 -10.28
N MET A 383 -15.46 -2.33 -10.60
CA MET A 383 -16.90 -2.53 -10.72
C MET A 383 -17.26 -3.42 -11.90
N ASP A 384 -16.52 -3.33 -13.00
CA ASP A 384 -16.67 -4.24 -14.15
C ASP A 384 -16.32 -5.68 -13.77
N ALA A 385 -15.28 -5.86 -12.94
CA ALA A 385 -14.92 -7.17 -12.40
C ALA A 385 -16.00 -7.72 -11.45
N ILE A 386 -16.51 -6.89 -10.52
CA ILE A 386 -17.64 -7.24 -9.64
C ILE A 386 -18.85 -7.65 -10.47
N SER A 387 -19.19 -6.86 -11.50
CA SER A 387 -20.34 -7.08 -12.34
C SER A 387 -20.24 -8.38 -13.15
N SER A 388 -19.07 -8.64 -13.76
CA SER A 388 -18.77 -9.87 -14.48
C SER A 388 -18.86 -11.11 -13.59
N LEU A 389 -18.27 -11.06 -12.39
CA LEU A 389 -18.31 -12.16 -11.42
C LEU A 389 -19.73 -12.38 -10.87
N ALA A 390 -20.47 -11.30 -10.60
CA ALA A 390 -21.87 -11.39 -10.16
C ALA A 390 -22.73 -12.05 -11.24
N LYS A 391 -22.63 -11.60 -12.50
CA LYS A 391 -23.36 -12.19 -13.64
C LYS A 391 -23.05 -13.67 -13.81
N ALA A 392 -21.77 -14.04 -13.77
CA ALA A 392 -21.34 -15.43 -13.86
C ALA A 392 -21.87 -16.30 -12.71
N SER A 393 -21.91 -15.75 -11.49
CA SER A 393 -22.38 -16.45 -10.29
C SER A 393 -23.90 -16.63 -10.26
N LEU A 394 -24.65 -15.67 -10.82
CA LEU A 394 -26.11 -15.78 -10.95
C LEU A 394 -26.56 -16.81 -11.99
N GLY A 395 -25.63 -17.37 -12.77
CA GLY A 395 -25.93 -18.48 -13.67
C GLY A 395 -26.76 -18.09 -14.89
N SER A 396 -26.68 -16.83 -15.36
CA SER A 396 -27.24 -16.48 -16.67
C SER A 396 -26.52 -17.30 -17.76
N ALA A 397 -27.20 -18.35 -18.21
CA ALA A 397 -26.97 -18.99 -19.50
C ALA A 397 -27.05 -17.93 -20.62
N PRO A 398 -26.34 -18.13 -21.75
CA PRO A 398 -26.18 -17.15 -22.83
C PRO A 398 -27.49 -16.60 -23.40
#